data_AF-A0A419YG66-F1
#
_entry.id   AF-A0A419YG66-F1
#
_cell.length_a   1.000
_cell.length_b   1.000
_cell.length_c   1.000
_cell.angle_alpha   90.00
_cell.angle_beta   90.00
_cell.angle_gamma   90.00
#
_symmetry.space_group_name_H-M   'P 1'
#
loop_
_entity.id
_entity.type
_entity.pdbx_description
1 polymer ?
#
loop_
_entity_poly.entity_id
_entity_poly.type
_entity_poly.pdbx_seq_one_letter_code
_entity_poly.pdbx_strand_id
1 'polypeptide(L)'
;MDARQWQRRCRGEWAELVQAWGPERDHGWVGPSLHRLLELAVAEPTLMRLWPYTSMNVLGLSATGDFRDYGQEPFPAVTCWEGGYRVLAAPGARGEPVLETTDPAEALACLVGMLD
;
A
#
# COMPACT_ATOMS: atom_id res chain seq x y z
N MET A 1 -21.61 -8.59 -5.30
CA MET A 1 -20.31 -9.23 -5.61
C MET A 1 -20.00 -10.17 -4.46
N ASP A 2 -19.65 -11.43 -4.76
CA ASP A 2 -19.27 -12.37 -3.69
C ASP A 2 -17.79 -12.24 -3.30
N ALA A 3 -17.40 -12.90 -2.21
CA ALA A 3 -16.05 -12.84 -1.65
C ALA A 3 -14.96 -13.37 -2.61
N ARG A 4 -15.26 -14.38 -3.45
CA ARG A 4 -14.29 -14.94 -4.41
C ARG A 4 -14.07 -13.98 -5.57
N GLN A 5 -15.15 -13.38 -6.08
CA GLN A 5 -15.09 -12.36 -7.11
C GLN A 5 -14.32 -11.13 -6.62
N TRP A 6 -14.55 -10.70 -5.37
CA TRP A 6 -13.80 -9.61 -4.75
C TRP A 6 -12.30 -9.94 -4.66
N GLN A 7 -11.94 -11.08 -4.07
CA GLN A 7 -10.54 -11.48 -3.93
C GLN A 7 -9.82 -11.57 -5.28
N ARG A 8 -10.50 -12.07 -6.33
CA ARG A 8 -9.93 -12.10 -7.69
C ARG A 8 -9.67 -10.69 -8.22
N ARG A 9 -10.58 -9.74 -7.98
CA ARG A 9 -10.38 -8.33 -8.38
C ARG A 9 -9.20 -7.73 -7.65
N CYS A 10 -9.13 -7.83 -6.31
CA CYS A 10 -8.00 -7.31 -5.54
C CYS A 10 -6.66 -7.85 -6.06
N ARG A 11 -6.56 -9.17 -6.31
CA ARG A 11 -5.34 -9.76 -6.89
C ARG A 11 -4.98 -9.19 -8.26
N GLY A 12 -5.98 -8.91 -9.11
CA GLY A 12 -5.77 -8.26 -10.41
C GLY A 12 -5.20 -6.86 -10.25
N GLU A 13 -5.79 -6.05 -9.39
CA GLU A 13 -5.34 -4.67 -9.12
C GLU A 13 -3.92 -4.62 -8.52
N TRP A 14 -3.60 -5.54 -7.61
CA TRP A 14 -2.24 -5.68 -7.07
C TRP A 14 -1.23 -6.01 -8.18
N ALA A 15 -1.57 -6.90 -9.10
CA ALA A 15 -0.70 -7.23 -10.23
C ALA A 15 -0.53 -6.04 -11.18
N GLU A 16 -1.61 -5.32 -11.49
CA GLU A 16 -1.56 -4.10 -12.30
C GLU A 16 -0.71 -3.02 -11.65
N LEU A 17 -0.84 -2.84 -10.33
CA LEU A 17 -0.08 -1.84 -9.59
C LEU A 17 1.42 -2.15 -9.55
N VAL A 18 1.81 -3.41 -9.29
CA VAL A 18 3.22 -3.82 -9.33
C VAL A 18 3.82 -3.61 -10.72
N GLN A 19 3.08 -3.94 -11.78
CA GLN A 19 3.53 -3.68 -13.16
C GLN A 19 3.63 -2.18 -13.46
N ALA A 20 2.69 -1.39 -12.96
CA ALA A 20 2.68 0.05 -13.16
C ALA A 20 3.89 0.73 -12.52
N TRP A 21 4.40 0.18 -11.42
CA TRP A 21 5.57 0.61 -10.65
C TRP A 21 6.82 -0.23 -10.91
N GLY A 22 6.88 -0.97 -12.03
CA GLY A 22 8.00 -1.86 -12.35
C GLY A 22 9.34 -1.13 -12.50
N PRO A 23 10.48 -1.85 -12.37
CA PRO A 23 11.82 -1.26 -12.32
C PRO A 23 12.26 -0.63 -13.66
N GLU A 24 11.60 -0.96 -14.76
CA GLU A 24 11.89 -0.43 -16.10
C GLU A 24 11.28 0.97 -16.33
N ARG A 25 10.48 1.48 -15.39
CA ARG A 25 9.78 2.76 -15.51
C ARG A 25 10.43 3.81 -14.61
N ASP A 26 10.59 5.02 -15.14
CA ASP A 26 11.04 6.16 -14.36
C ASP A 26 9.89 6.74 -13.54
N HIS A 27 9.95 6.52 -12.24
CA HIS A 27 9.03 7.08 -11.25
C HIS A 27 9.70 8.13 -10.36
N GLY A 28 10.86 8.65 -10.76
CA GLY A 28 11.67 9.55 -9.97
C GLY A 28 12.13 8.93 -8.64
N TRP A 29 12.30 9.79 -7.64
CA TRP A 29 12.93 9.46 -6.35
C TRP A 29 12.18 8.42 -5.51
N VAL A 30 10.88 8.20 -5.74
CA VAL A 30 10.08 7.24 -4.95
C VAL A 30 10.04 5.84 -5.56
N GLY A 31 10.28 5.73 -6.88
CA GLY A 31 10.13 4.49 -7.65
C GLY A 31 10.74 3.26 -7.00
N PRO A 32 12.05 3.29 -6.65
CA PRO A 32 12.72 2.12 -6.09
C PRO A 32 12.15 1.68 -4.74
N SER A 33 11.84 2.62 -3.84
CA SER A 33 11.32 2.30 -2.51
C SER A 33 9.91 1.74 -2.57
N LEU A 34 9.03 2.37 -3.36
CA LEU A 34 7.65 1.93 -3.50
C LEU A 34 7.58 0.59 -4.24
N HIS A 35 8.39 0.38 -5.28
CA HIS A 35 8.45 -0.91 -5.98
C HIS A 35 8.80 -2.06 -5.02
N ARG A 36 9.86 -1.93 -4.22
CA ARG A 36 10.25 -2.95 -3.22
C ARG A 36 9.14 -3.24 -2.20
N LEU A 37 8.43 -2.20 -1.76
CA LEU A 37 7.31 -2.37 -0.84
C LEU A 37 6.17 -3.15 -1.51
N LEU A 38 5.84 -2.84 -2.76
CA LEU A 38 4.79 -3.54 -3.52
C LEU A 38 5.15 -5.00 -3.78
N GLU A 39 6.41 -5.33 -4.07
CA GLU A 39 6.90 -6.70 -4.24
C GLU A 39 6.70 -7.54 -2.97
N LEU A 40 6.92 -6.96 -1.79
CA LEU A 40 6.65 -7.63 -0.53
C LEU A 40 5.14 -7.69 -0.25
N ALA A 41 4.40 -6.62 -0.53
CA ALA A 41 2.96 -6.55 -0.26
C ALA A 41 2.17 -7.64 -0.99
N VAL A 42 2.54 -7.99 -2.23
CA VAL A 42 1.86 -9.07 -2.97
C VAL A 42 2.06 -10.47 -2.40
N ALA A 43 3.06 -10.66 -1.54
CA ALA A 43 3.25 -11.91 -0.79
C ALA A 43 2.34 -11.99 0.44
N GLU A 44 1.75 -10.88 0.91
CA GLU A 44 0.98 -10.81 2.15
C GLU A 44 -0.51 -11.13 1.96
N PRO A 45 -1.03 -12.27 2.48
CA PRO A 45 -2.41 -12.68 2.26
C PRO A 45 -3.45 -11.69 2.79
N THR A 46 -3.14 -10.97 3.87
CA THR A 46 -4.04 -9.96 4.46
C THR A 46 -4.24 -8.79 3.50
N LEU A 47 -3.15 -8.31 2.88
CA LEU A 47 -3.21 -7.20 1.92
C LEU A 47 -3.91 -7.60 0.62
N MET A 48 -3.77 -8.85 0.18
CA MET A 48 -4.42 -9.38 -1.03
C MET A 48 -5.95 -9.45 -0.93
N ARG A 49 -6.54 -9.17 0.23
CA ARG A 49 -8.00 -9.07 0.43
C ARG A 49 -8.52 -7.64 0.33
N LEU A 50 -7.62 -6.66 0.26
CA LEU A 50 -7.92 -5.24 0.18
C LEU A 50 -7.53 -4.71 -1.19
N TRP A 51 -8.25 -3.68 -1.62
CA TRP A 51 -7.96 -2.96 -2.85
C TRP A 51 -6.75 -2.05 -2.65
N PRO A 52 -5.67 -2.18 -3.44
CA PRO A 52 -4.54 -1.27 -3.35
C PRO A 52 -4.78 0.00 -4.18
N TYR A 53 -4.22 1.11 -3.72
CA TYR A 53 -4.06 2.29 -4.57
C TYR A 53 -2.79 3.03 -4.20
N THR A 54 -2.29 3.83 -5.14
CA THR A 54 -1.17 4.74 -4.87
C THR A 54 -1.54 6.18 -5.19
N SER A 55 -1.13 7.10 -4.32
CA SER A 55 -1.21 8.54 -4.57
C SER A 55 0.14 9.17 -4.29
N MET A 56 0.77 9.74 -5.32
CA MET A 56 2.16 10.22 -5.30
C MET A 56 3.12 9.15 -4.76
N ASN A 57 3.50 9.24 -3.49
CA ASN A 57 4.45 8.38 -2.82
C ASN A 57 3.82 7.50 -1.73
N VAL A 58 2.49 7.40 -1.70
CA VAL A 58 1.74 6.66 -0.67
C VAL A 58 1.17 5.39 -1.27
N LEU A 59 1.34 4.26 -0.58
CA LEU A 59 0.53 3.06 -0.73
C LEU A 59 -0.62 3.12 0.27
N GLY A 60 -1.86 3.09 -0.24
CA GLY A 60 -3.08 3.02 0.55
C GLY A 60 -3.88 1.75 0.24
N LEU A 61 -4.83 1.46 1.12
CA LEU A 61 -5.67 0.27 1.07
C LEU A 61 -7.14 0.67 1.19
N SER A 62 -8.02 -0.09 0.54
CA SER A 62 -9.47 0.12 0.61
C SER A 62 -10.24 -1.19 0.71
N ALA A 63 -11.35 -1.18 1.47
CA ALA A 63 -12.25 -2.33 1.57
C ALA A 63 -13.27 -2.37 0.42
N THR A 64 -13.51 -1.23 -0.23
CA THR A 64 -14.52 -1.09 -1.28
C THR A 64 -13.91 -0.94 -2.67
N GLY A 65 -12.70 -0.40 -2.76
CA GLY A 65 -12.07 0.00 -4.02
C GLY A 65 -12.73 1.23 -4.66
N ASP A 66 -13.55 1.97 -3.90
CA ASP A 66 -14.17 3.20 -4.34
C ASP A 66 -13.26 4.38 -4.01
N PHE A 67 -12.87 5.15 -5.04
CA PHE A 67 -11.97 6.29 -4.86
C PHE A 67 -12.53 7.35 -3.90
N ARG A 68 -13.84 7.39 -3.70
CA ARG A 68 -14.50 8.29 -2.74
C ARG A 68 -14.15 7.97 -1.30
N ASP A 69 -13.71 6.74 -1.03
CA ASP A 69 -13.40 6.21 0.29
C ASP A 69 -11.90 6.36 0.65
N TYR A 70 -11.02 6.61 -0.33
CA TYR A 70 -9.55 6.61 -0.17
C TYR A 70 -8.97 7.65 0.80
N GLY A 71 -9.77 8.63 1.23
CA GLY A 71 -9.40 9.61 2.26
C GLY A 71 -10.32 9.63 3.48
N GLN A 72 -11.23 8.66 3.57
CA GLN A 72 -12.22 8.54 4.64
C GLN A 72 -12.11 7.19 5.37
N GLU A 73 -11.60 6.16 4.70
CA GLU A 73 -11.35 4.87 5.33
C GLU A 73 -10.21 4.99 6.35
N PRO A 74 -10.40 4.45 7.57
CA PRO A 74 -9.39 4.49 8.63
C PRO A 74 -8.30 3.42 8.41
N PHE A 75 -7.99 3.08 7.16
CA PHE A 75 -6.96 2.09 6.88
C PHE A 75 -5.57 2.69 7.01
N PRO A 76 -4.63 1.94 7.59
CA PRO A 76 -3.27 2.41 7.65
C PRO A 76 -2.68 2.49 6.23
N ALA A 77 -1.69 3.36 6.06
CA ALA A 77 -1.05 3.63 4.78
C ALA A 77 0.46 3.74 4.96
N VAL A 78 1.21 3.51 3.88
CA VAL A 78 2.68 3.64 3.87
C VAL A 78 3.09 4.75 2.94
N THR A 79 3.73 5.79 3.49
CA THR A 79 4.40 6.82 2.70
C THR A 79 5.83 6.38 2.43
N CYS A 80 6.27 6.47 1.19
CA CYS A 80 7.61 6.10 0.74
C CYS A 80 8.42 7.33 0.35
N TRP A 81 9.73 7.28 0.50
CA TRP A 81 10.67 8.19 -0.14
C TRP A 81 11.98 7.49 -0.45
N GLU A 82 12.92 8.21 -1.04
CA GLU A 82 14.23 7.67 -1.35
C GLU A 82 14.90 7.12 -0.07
N GLY A 83 15.00 5.80 0.03
CA GLY A 83 15.60 5.10 1.17
C GLY A 83 14.77 5.01 2.45
N GLY A 84 13.47 5.33 2.44
CA GLY A 84 12.67 5.24 3.67
C GLY A 84 11.15 5.10 3.52
N TYR A 85 10.54 4.75 4.64
CA TYR A 85 9.13 4.38 4.79
C TYR A 85 8.54 4.95 6.08
N ARG A 86 7.30 5.45 6.02
CA ARG A 86 6.50 5.88 7.18
C ARG A 86 5.16 5.16 7.16
N VAL A 87 4.80 4.51 8.25
CA VAL A 87 3.48 3.93 8.44
C VAL A 87 2.60 4.93 9.18
N LEU A 88 1.43 5.21 8.60
CA LEU A 88 0.42 6.10 9.15
C LEU A 88 -0.81 5.28 9.53
N ALA A 89 -1.44 5.60 10.66
CA ALA A 89 -2.64 4.90 11.10
C ALA A 89 -3.89 5.21 10.27
N ALA A 90 -3.93 6.36 9.59
CA ALA A 90 -4.98 6.71 8.65
C ALA A 90 -4.42 7.66 7.57
N PRO A 91 -4.89 7.58 6.31
CA PRO A 91 -4.38 8.41 5.23
C PRO A 91 -4.94 9.82 5.39
N GLY A 92 -4.08 10.84 5.44
CA GLY A 92 -4.49 12.25 5.59
C GLY A 92 -4.62 12.75 7.03
N ALA A 93 -4.44 11.90 8.04
CA ALA A 93 -4.25 12.36 9.41
C ALA A 93 -2.92 13.12 9.51
N ARG A 94 -2.94 14.36 9.99
CA ARG A 94 -1.73 15.11 10.44
C ARG A 94 -1.13 14.51 11.72
N GLY A 95 -1.22 13.18 11.89
CA GLY A 95 -0.74 12.45 13.04
C GLY A 95 0.74 12.13 12.90
N GLU A 96 1.39 11.84 14.04
CA GLU A 96 2.73 11.30 14.06
C GLU A 96 2.76 9.90 13.41
N PRO A 97 3.83 9.55 12.68
CA PRO A 97 3.96 8.21 12.13
C PRO A 97 3.97 7.18 13.27
N VAL A 98 3.29 6.06 13.04
CA VAL A 98 3.34 4.90 13.94
C VAL A 98 4.73 4.26 13.88
N LEU A 99 5.34 4.28 12.69
CA LEU A 99 6.68 3.78 12.43
C LEU A 99 7.34 4.62 11.34
N GLU A 100 8.65 4.88 11.50
CA GLU A 100 9.54 5.37 10.47
C GLU A 100 10.76 4.45 10.40
N THR A 101 11.05 3.94 9.20
CA THR A 101 12.10 2.92 8.98
C THR A 101 12.69 3.03 7.58
N THR A 102 13.87 2.43 7.39
CA THR A 102 14.49 2.22 6.07
C THR A 102 14.26 0.80 5.53
N ASP A 103 13.66 -0.10 6.34
CA ASP A 103 13.37 -1.47 5.96
C ASP A 103 11.92 -1.60 5.46
N PRO A 104 11.67 -1.94 4.19
CA PRO A 104 10.32 -2.13 3.67
C PRO A 104 9.57 -3.29 4.34
N ALA A 105 10.29 -4.33 4.80
CA ALA A 105 9.65 -5.47 5.47
C ALA A 105 9.10 -5.08 6.85
N GLU A 106 9.83 -4.25 7.59
CA GLU A 106 9.38 -3.72 8.88
C GLU A 106 8.17 -2.78 8.70
N ALA A 107 8.20 -1.90 7.70
CA ALA A 107 7.07 -1.04 7.36
C ALA A 107 5.81 -1.86 7.01
N LEU A 108 5.98 -2.92 6.22
CA LEU A 108 4.88 -3.80 5.82
C LEU A 108 4.34 -4.62 6.99
N ALA A 109 5.20 -5.15 7.85
CA ALA A 109 4.79 -5.89 9.04
C ALA A 109 3.99 -5.00 10.00
N CYS A 110 4.41 -3.74 10.19
CA CYS A 110 3.67 -2.76 10.97
C CYS A 110 2.30 -2.47 10.33
N LEU A 111 2.24 -2.24 9.02
CA LEU A 111 0.99 -2.03 8.29
C LEU A 111 0.01 -3.20 8.48
N VAL A 112 0.48 -4.44 8.31
CA VAL A 112 -0.34 -5.65 8.45
C VAL A 112 -0.85 -5.83 9.87
N GLY A 113 0.01 -5.61 10.87
CA GLY A 113 -0.39 -5.72 12.29
C GLY A 113 -1.44 -4.71 12.73
N MET A 114 -1.69 -3.67 11.94
CA MET A 114 -2.76 -2.68 12.17
C MET A 114 -4.09 -3.06 11.48
N LEU A 115 -4.10 -4.08 10.64
CA LEU A 115 -5.28 -4.58 9.91
C LEU A 115 -5.93 -5.80 10.57
N ASP A 116 -5.29 -6.36 11.60
CA ASP A 116 -5.77 -7.50 12.38
C ASP A 116 -6.74 -7.10 13.51
#